data_AF-A0AB37ZUS4-F1
#
_entry.id   AF-A0AB37ZUS4-F1
#
_cell.length_a   1.000
_cell.length_b   1.000
_cell.length_c   1.000
_cell.angle_alpha   90.00
_cell.angle_beta   90.00
_cell.angle_gamma   90.00
#
_symmetry.space_group_name_H-M   'P 1'
#
loop_
_entity.id
_entity.type
_entity.pdbx_description
1 polymer ?
#
loop_
_entity_poly.entity_id
_entity_poly.type
_entity_poly.pdbx_seq_one_letter_code
_entity_poly.pdbx_strand_id
1 'polypeptide(L)' 'MTTYALTGAVIDDEGVTTIINEFTTSAARAAEWISFYTVNGFTGTLILTTTGIDGIKAKQRVVLDR' A
#
# COMPACT_ATOMS: atom_id res chain seq x y z
N MET A 1 12.77 -2.20 -15.34
CA MET A 1 11.35 -1.89 -15.08
C MET A 1 11.19 -1.82 -13.58
N THR A 2 10.65 -0.72 -13.06
CA THR A 2 10.36 -0.58 -11.62
C THR A 2 9.04 -1.26 -11.29
N THR A 3 8.96 -1.96 -10.16
CA THR A 3 7.72 -2.59 -9.69
C THR A 3 7.34 -2.08 -8.31
N TYR A 4 6.05 -2.17 -8.02
CA TYR A 4 5.43 -1.69 -6.79
C TYR A 4 4.55 -2.79 -6.22
N ALA A 5 4.78 -3.14 -4.96
CA ALA A 5 3.94 -4.07 -4.22
C ALA A 5 3.41 -3.36 -2.97
N LEU A 6 2.09 -3.29 -2.82
CA LEU A 6 1.45 -2.74 -1.62
C LEU A 6 0.87 -3.90 -0.83
N THR A 7 1.37 -4.09 0.39
CA THR A 7 0.99 -5.20 1.26
C THR A 7 0.63 -4.70 2.65
N GLY A 8 -0.23 -5.40 3.37
CA GLY A 8 -0.52 -5.06 4.76
C GLY A 8 -1.92 -5.47 5.19
N ALA A 9 -2.37 -4.89 6.29
CA ALA A 9 -3.70 -5.11 6.81
C ALA A 9 -4.36 -3.76 7.10
N VAL A 10 -5.60 -3.63 6.66
CA VAL A 10 -6.44 -2.46 6.91
C VAL A 10 -7.74 -2.89 7.56
N ILE A 11 -8.30 -2.03 8.39
CA ILE A 11 -9.58 -2.24 9.07
C ILE A 11 -10.51 -1.10 8.62
N ASP A 12 -11.69 -1.43 8.13
CA ASP A 12 -12.71 -0.44 7.76
C ASP A 12 -13.53 0.05 8.97
N ASP A 13 -14.52 0.89 8.71
CA ASP A 13 -15.39 1.47 9.73
C ASP A 13 -16.36 0.45 10.35
N GLU A 14 -16.61 -0.67 9.67
CA GLU A 14 -17.38 -1.81 10.19
C GLU A 14 -16.52 -2.73 11.07
N GLY A 15 -15.22 -2.47 11.18
CA GLY A 15 -14.26 -3.26 11.95
C GLY A 15 -13.75 -4.50 11.22
N VAL A 16 -14.01 -4.63 9.92
CA VAL A 16 -13.59 -5.78 9.11
C VAL A 16 -12.13 -5.60 8.70
N THR A 17 -11.31 -6.59 9.05
CA THR A 17 -9.90 -6.62 8.65
C THR A 17 -9.74 -7.22 7.25
N THR A 18 -9.12 -6.46 6.35
CA THR A 18 -8.79 -6.89 4.99
C THR A 18 -7.28 -6.94 4.79
N ILE A 19 -6.78 -8.05 4.25
CA ILE A 19 -5.37 -8.20 3.86
C ILE A 19 -5.18 -7.66 2.45
N ILE A 20 -4.24 -6.73 2.30
CA ILE A 20 -3.89 -6.12 1.02
C ILE A 20 -2.66 -6.84 0.44
N ASN A 21 -2.71 -7.19 -0.84
CA ASN A 21 -1.60 -7.79 -1.58
C ASN A 21 -1.68 -7.39 -3.07
N GLU A 22 -1.42 -6.11 -3.33
CA GLU A 22 -1.55 -5.51 -4.65
C GLU A 22 -0.18 -5.40 -5.34
N PHE A 23 -0.14 -5.56 -6.66
CA PHE A 23 1.07 -5.46 -7.46
C PHE A 23 0.86 -4.69 -8.76
N THR A 24 1.79 -3.78 -9.07
CA THR A 24 1.75 -3.01 -10.32
C THR A 24 3.15 -2.58 -10.76
N THR A 25 3.28 -2.18 -12.01
CA THR A 25 4.46 -1.50 -12.55
C THR A 25 4.20 -0.01 -12.81
N SER A 26 2.99 0.47 -12.52
CA SER A 26 2.61 1.88 -12.60
C SER A 26 2.74 2.56 -11.25
N ALA A 27 3.61 3.57 -11.18
CA ALA A 27 3.77 4.41 -9.99
C ALA A 27 2.47 5.13 -9.62
N ALA A 28 1.70 5.58 -10.62
CA ALA A 28 0.42 6.27 -10.42
C ALA A 28 -0.61 5.34 -9.76
N ARG A 29 -0.70 4.08 -10.22
CA ARG A 29 -1.62 3.10 -9.63
C ARG A 29 -1.26 2.78 -8.18
N ALA A 30 0.03 2.66 -7.87
CA ALA A 30 0.47 2.45 -6.49
C ALA A 30 0.11 3.63 -5.56
N ALA A 31 0.22 4.86 -6.07
CA ALA A 31 -0.19 6.06 -5.33
C ALA A 31 -1.71 6.14 -5.13
N GLU A 32 -2.50 5.75 -6.13
CA GLU A 32 -3.97 5.68 -6.02
C GLU A 32 -4.42 4.74 -4.90
N TRP A 33 -3.81 3.56 -4.77
CA TRP A 33 -4.16 2.62 -3.70
C TRP A 33 -3.87 3.20 -2.31
N ILE A 34 -2.68 3.78 -2.11
CA ILE A 34 -2.33 4.41 -0.82
C ILE A 34 -3.32 5.54 -0.50
N SER A 35 -3.62 6.38 -1.50
CA SER A 35 -4.59 7.47 -1.35
C SER A 35 -5.96 6.92 -0.93
N PHE A 36 -6.46 5.89 -1.62
CA PHE A 36 -7.73 5.24 -1.32
C PHE A 36 -7.82 4.82 0.16
N TYR A 37 -6.84 4.07 0.68
CA TYR A 37 -6.89 3.64 2.08
C TYR A 37 -6.70 4.79 3.07
N THR A 38 -5.92 5.81 2.72
CA THR A 38 -5.67 6.98 3.57
C THR A 38 -6.91 7.86 3.71
N VAL A 39 -7.65 8.10 2.62
CA VAL A 39 -8.76 9.06 2.63
C VAL A 39 -10.09 8.44 3.06
N ASN A 40 -10.29 7.15 2.80
CA ASN A 40 -11.57 6.46 3.10
C ASN A 40 -11.68 5.97 4.54
N GLY A 41 -10.75 6.33 5.41
CA GLY A 41 -10.91 6.09 6.84
C GLY A 41 -10.60 4.70 7.34
N PHE A 42 -9.80 3.97 6.58
CA PHE A 42 -9.22 2.74 7.08
C PHE A 42 -8.24 3.05 8.21
N THR A 43 -8.11 2.12 9.15
CA THR A 43 -7.02 2.08 10.12
C THR A 43 -6.12 0.89 9.84
N GLY A 44 -4.87 0.91 10.33
CA GLY A 44 -3.94 -0.20 10.17
C GLY A 44 -2.59 0.19 9.57
N THR A 45 -1.96 -0.75 8.88
CA THR A 45 -0.60 -0.55 8.34
C THR A 45 -0.43 -1.18 6.99
N LEU A 46 0.06 -0.38 6.05
CA LEU A 46 0.46 -0.77 4.72
C LEU A 46 1.98 -0.61 4.55
N ILE A 47 2.55 -1.43 3.68
CA ILE A 47 3.96 -1.39 3.28
C ILE A 47 3.99 -1.37 1.77
N LEU A 48 4.45 -0.24 1.22
CA LEU A 48 4.81 -0.14 -0.19
C LEU A 48 6.26 -0.60 -0.34
N THR A 49 6.47 -1.63 -1.15
CA THR A 49 7.81 -2.04 -1.60
C THR A 49 7.99 -1.64 -3.06
N THR A 50 8.97 -0.77 -3.32
CA THR A 50 9.39 -0.41 -4.68
C THR A 50 10.65 -1.19 -5.02
N THR A 51 10.64 -1.93 -6.14
CA THR A 51 11.83 -2.61 -6.66
C THR A 51 12.31 -1.90 -7.91
N GLY A 52 13.53 -1.34 -7.86
CA GLY A 52 14.18 -0.70 -9.00
C GLY A 52 14.59 -1.68 -10.08
N ILE A 53 15.01 -1.15 -11.24
CA ILE A 53 15.53 -1.97 -12.35
C ILE A 53 16.83 -2.70 -12.00
N ASP A 54 17.59 -2.15 -11.05
CA ASP A 54 18.79 -2.71 -10.44
C ASP A 54 18.49 -3.81 -9.40
N GLY A 55 17.20 -4.07 -9.14
CA GLY A 55 16.75 -5.02 -8.12
C GLY A 55 16.77 -4.47 -6.70
N ILE A 56 17.19 -3.22 -6.50
CA ILE A 56 17.22 -2.59 -5.17
C ILE A 56 15.77 -2.37 -4.70
N LYS A 57 15.51 -2.75 -3.45
CA LYS A 57 14.19 -2.63 -2.83
C LYS A 57 14.17 -1.49 -1.83
N ALA A 58 13.28 -0.52 -2.05
CA ALA A 58 12.91 0.47 -1.05
C ALA A 58 11.59 0.06 -0.40
N LYS A 59 11.49 0.23 0.92
CA LYS A 59 10.25 -0.03 1.68
C LYS A 59 9.78 1.26 2.32
N GLN A 60 8.50 1.56 2.16
CA GLN A 60 7.82 2.67 2.81
C GLN A 60 6.68 2.11 3.63
N ARG A 61 6.69 2.39 4.94
CA ARG A 61 5.57 2.08 5.83
C ARG A 61 4.57 3.25 5.76
N VAL A 62 3.30 2.93 5.54
CA VAL A 62 2.17 3.85 5.61
C VAL A 62 1.30 3.41 6.79
N VAL A 63 1.25 4.26 7.80
CA VAL A 63 0.39 4.05 8.98
C VAL A 63 -0.92 4.77 8.73
N LEU A 64 -2.03 4.06 8.89
CA LEU A 64 -3.38 4.60 8.78
C LEU A 64 -3.93 4.72 10.20
N ASP A 65 -4.04 5.96 10.67
CA ASP A 65 -4.52 6.31 12.00
C ASP A 65 -5.65 7.33 11.77
N ARG A 66 -6.88 6.82 11.76
CA ARG A 66 -8.10 7.63 11.64
C ARG A 66 -8.75 7.75 13.00
#